data_AF-A0A6N8W5D5-F1
#
_entry.id   AF-A0A6N8W5D5-F1
#
_cell.length_a   1.000
_cell.length_b   1.000
_cell.length_c   1.000
_cell.angle_alpha   90.00
_cell.angle_beta   90.00
_cell.angle_gamma   90.00
#
_symmetry.space_group_name_H-M   'P 1'
#
loop_
_entity.id
_entity.type
_entity.pdbx_description
1 polymer ?
#
loop_
_entity_poly.entity_id
_entity_poly.type
_entity_poly.pdbx_seq_one_letter_code
_entity_poly.pdbx_strand_id
1 'polypeptide(L)'
;MEEFVPEEIAFVVNGTLLRLSRHDVESSVRGLRPEPIQRHAVEIAGARYPVKQAFEAATGLDRLDFTSAVARRNLGRLGFVLLRIGS
;
A
#
# COMPACT_ATOMS: atom_id res chain seq x y z
N MET A 1 19.47 -17.11 0.72
CA MET A 1 18.47 -16.97 -0.35
C MET A 1 18.06 -15.53 -0.37
N GLU A 2 18.35 -14.82 -1.45
CA GLU A 2 17.93 -13.43 -1.62
C GLU A 2 16.43 -13.44 -1.87
N GLU A 3 15.65 -12.80 -0.98
CA GLU A 3 14.20 -12.73 -1.13
C GLU A 3 13.92 -11.77 -2.31
N PHE A 4 13.54 -12.33 -3.46
CA PHE A 4 13.25 -11.53 -4.65
C PHE A 4 11.97 -10.73 -4.42
N VAL A 5 12.14 -9.45 -4.08
CA VAL A 5 11.02 -8.51 -3.98
C VAL A 5 10.62 -8.11 -5.40
N PRO A 6 9.41 -8.44 -5.86
CA PRO A 6 8.97 -8.08 -7.19
C PRO A 6 8.77 -6.56 -7.31
N GLU A 7 9.20 -5.97 -8.42
CA GLU A 7 8.95 -4.55 -8.71
C GLU A 7 7.48 -4.25 -9.00
N GLU A 8 6.73 -5.26 -9.47
CA GLU A 8 5.30 -5.21 -9.74
C GLU A 8 4.60 -6.47 -9.22
N ILE A 9 3.40 -6.28 -8.67
CA ILE A 9 2.50 -7.38 -8.33
C ILE A 9 1.19 -7.28 -9.11
N ALA A 10 0.67 -8.45 -9.49
CA ALA A 10 -0.71 -8.58 -9.96
C ALA A 10 -1.60 -9.18 -8.86
N PHE A 11 -2.83 -8.67 -8.75
CA PHE A 11 -3.84 -9.18 -7.82
C PHE A 11 -5.25 -8.87 -8.31
N VAL A 12 -6.24 -9.61 -7.81
CA VAL A 12 -7.64 -9.40 -8.14
C VAL A 12 -8.36 -8.75 -6.97
N VAL A 13 -9.13 -7.69 -7.25
CA VAL A 13 -10.07 -7.06 -6.30
C VAL A 13 -11.43 -6.98 -6.98
N ASN A 14 -12.48 -7.47 -6.32
CA ASN A 14 -13.85 -7.46 -6.86
C ASN A 14 -14.00 -8.05 -8.28
N GLY A 15 -13.16 -9.03 -8.64
CA GLY A 15 -13.15 -9.65 -9.97
C GLY A 15 -12.32 -8.92 -11.03
N THR A 16 -11.73 -7.76 -10.70
CA THR A 16 -10.86 -7.00 -11.60
C THR A 16 -9.39 -7.30 -11.33
N LEU A 17 -8.65 -7.70 -12.37
CA LEU A 17 -7.20 -7.86 -12.33
C LEU A 17 -6.53 -6.49 -12.35
N LEU A 18 -5.74 -6.19 -11.32
CA LEU A 18 -4.95 -4.98 -11.18
C LEU A 18 -3.47 -5.32 -11.13
N ARG A 19 -2.67 -4.37 -11.62
CA ARG A 19 -1.20 -4.36 -11.50
C ARG A 19 -0.81 -3.15 -10.67
N LEU A 20 0.15 -3.34 -9.79
CA LEU A 20 0.67 -2.28 -8.94
C LEU A 20 2.18 -2.44 -8.84
N SER A 21 2.92 -1.41 -9.21
CA SER A 21 4.37 -1.35 -9.01
C SER A 21 4.75 -0.57 -7.75
N ARG A 22 5.97 -0.78 -7.29
CA ARG A 22 6.56 0.02 -6.21
C ARG A 22 6.62 1.51 -6.57
N HIS A 23 6.99 1.81 -7.82
CA HIS A 23 7.08 3.17 -8.34
C HIS A 23 5.72 3.88 -8.37
N ASP A 24 4.64 3.17 -8.72
CA ASP A 24 3.28 3.74 -8.72
C ASP A 24 2.88 4.16 -7.30
N VAL A 25 3.15 3.32 -6.30
CA VAL A 25 2.87 3.63 -4.89
C VAL A 25 3.65 4.87 -4.45
N GLU A 26 4.96 4.93 -4.71
CA GLU A 26 5.82 6.05 -4.32
C GLU A 26 5.39 7.36 -4.99
N SER A 27 5.05 7.29 -6.29
CA SER A 27 4.62 8.44 -7.07
C SER A 27 3.25 8.97 -6.62
N SER A 28 2.30 8.08 -6.36
CA SER A 28 0.95 8.44 -5.94
C SER A 28 0.90 9.14 -4.59
N VAL A 29 1.79 8.79 -3.64
CA VAL A 29 1.77 9.40 -2.31
C VAL A 29 2.60 10.68 -2.20
N ARG A 30 3.48 10.98 -3.17
CA ARG A 30 4.41 12.13 -3.13
C ARG A 30 3.73 13.49 -2.99
N GLY A 31 2.49 13.62 -3.46
CA GLY A 31 1.67 14.83 -3.33
C GLY A 31 0.63 14.78 -2.20
N LEU A 32 0.50 13.65 -1.51
CA LEU A 32 -0.56 13.44 -0.54
C LEU A 32 -0.12 13.78 0.88
N ARG A 33 -1.00 14.44 1.62
CA ARG A 33 -0.84 14.63 3.06
C ARG A 33 -1.23 13.32 3.76
N PRO A 34 -0.36 12.72 4.60
CA PRO A 34 -0.74 11.56 5.39
C PRO A 34 -1.95 11.88 6.28
N GLU A 35 -2.95 11.01 6.22
CA GLU A 35 -4.08 11.06 7.14
C GLU A 35 -3.69 10.52 8.53
N PRO A 36 -4.49 10.83 9.57
CA PRO A 36 -4.28 10.28 10.91
C PRO A 36 -4.18 8.75 10.92
N ILE A 37 -3.04 8.23 11.37
CA ILE A 37 -2.78 6.80 11.46
C ILE A 37 -3.50 6.24 12.70
N GLN A 38 -4.46 5.35 12.49
CA GLN A 38 -5.19 4.72 13.60
C GLN A 38 -4.50 3.46 14.14
N ARG A 39 -4.15 2.50 13.28
CA ARG A 39 -3.58 1.20 13.70
C ARG A 39 -2.49 0.65 12.79
N HIS A 40 -2.61 0.87 11.49
CA HIS A 40 -1.70 0.32 10.48
C HIS A 40 -1.23 1.41 9.54
N ALA A 41 0.08 1.49 9.34
CA ALA A 41 0.71 2.40 8.41
C ALA A 41 1.74 1.68 7.53
N VAL A 42 2.13 2.34 6.47
CA VAL A 42 3.23 1.98 5.59
C VAL A 42 4.20 3.15 5.55
N GLU A 43 5.50 2.85 5.60
CA GLU A 43 6.54 3.86 5.41
C GLU A 43 6.93 3.92 3.93
N ILE A 44 6.79 5.11 3.35
CA ILE A 44 7.10 5.40 1.95
C ILE A 44 7.92 6.67 1.90
N ALA A 45 9.14 6.60 1.35
CA ALA A 45 10.08 7.72 1.26
C ALA A 45 10.27 8.49 2.60
N GLY A 46 10.29 7.78 3.74
CA GLY A 46 10.46 8.36 5.07
C GLY A 46 9.20 8.99 5.68
N ALA A 47 8.07 9.00 4.97
CA ALA A 47 6.78 9.42 5.49
C ALA A 47 5.88 8.21 5.79
N ARG A 48 5.05 8.33 6.83
CA ARG A 48 4.14 7.26 7.27
C ARG A 48 2.73 7.56 6.80
N TYR A 49 2.21 6.68 5.95
CA TYR A 49 0.86 6.79 5.43
C TYR A 49 -0.01 5.66 5.99
N PRO A 50 -1.30 5.89 6.30
CA PRO A 50 -2.23 4.81 6.51
C PRO A 50 -2.23 3.84 5.33
N VAL A 51 -2.19 2.54 5.60
CA VAL A 51 -2.12 1.51 4.54
C VAL A 51 -3.26 1.65 3.53
N LYS A 52 -4.46 2.06 3.98
CA LYS A 52 -5.60 2.27 3.10
C LYS A 52 -5.42 3.48 2.19
N GLN A 53 -4.88 4.58 2.72
CA GLN A 53 -4.66 5.80 1.95
C GLN A 53 -3.65 5.57 0.83
N ALA A 54 -2.50 4.97 1.16
CA ALA A 54 -1.46 4.70 0.17
C ALA A 54 -1.97 3.74 -0.92
N PHE A 55 -2.76 2.74 -0.53
CA PHE A 55 -3.30 1.76 -1.48
C PHE A 55 -4.38 2.33 -2.40
N GLU A 56 -5.31 3.12 -1.87
CA GLU A 56 -6.29 3.87 -2.68
C GLU A 56 -5.59 4.79 -3.67
N ALA A 57 -4.61 5.58 -3.22
CA ALA A 57 -3.88 6.50 -4.09
C ALA A 57 -3.14 5.80 -5.23
N ALA A 58 -2.60 4.60 -4.96
CA ALA A 58 -1.82 3.87 -5.94
C ALA A 58 -2.65 2.99 -6.88
N THR A 59 -3.81 2.52 -6.43
CA THR A 59 -4.69 1.62 -7.22
C THR A 59 -5.90 2.32 -7.83
N GLY A 60 -6.26 3.50 -7.33
CA GLY A 60 -7.51 4.21 -7.68
C GLY A 60 -8.78 3.54 -7.14
N LEU A 61 -8.67 2.47 -6.35
CA LEU A 61 -9.80 1.77 -5.75
C LEU A 61 -10.39 2.58 -4.59
N ASP A 62 -11.72 2.51 -4.44
CA ASP A 62 -12.38 3.08 -3.26
C ASP A 62 -12.03 2.26 -2.00
N ARG A 63 -11.91 2.92 -0.85
CA ARG A 63 -11.61 2.26 0.44
C ARG A 63 -12.65 1.22 0.87
N LEU A 64 -13.85 1.27 0.30
CA LEU A 64 -14.92 0.30 0.48
C LEU A 64 -14.69 -0.98 -0.32
N ASP A 65 -13.92 -0.92 -1.41
CA ASP A 65 -13.61 -2.07 -2.27
C ASP A 65 -12.55 -3.00 -1.66
N PHE A 66 -11.83 -2.57 -0.63
CA PHE A 66 -10.78 -3.37 -0.02
C PHE A 66 -10.61 -3.18 1.49
N THR A 67 -10.04 -4.20 2.13
CA THR A 67 -9.74 -4.17 3.58
C THR A 67 -8.32 -3.70 3.85
N SER A 68 -8.05 -3.24 5.08
CA SER A 68 -6.68 -2.88 5.50
C SER A 68 -5.70 -4.05 5.39
N ALA A 69 -6.19 -5.28 5.51
CA ALA A 69 -5.37 -6.49 5.33
C ALA A 69 -4.96 -6.70 3.87
N VAL A 70 -5.85 -6.44 2.90
CA VAL A 70 -5.53 -6.50 1.47
C VAL A 70 -4.47 -5.46 1.12
N ALA A 71 -4.69 -4.20 1.52
CA ALA A 71 -3.73 -3.12 1.30
C ALA A 71 -2.35 -3.47 1.90
N ARG A 72 -2.33 -3.86 3.18
CA ARG A 72 -1.11 -4.25 3.88
C ARG A 72 -0.38 -5.41 3.19
N ARG A 73 -1.10 -6.47 2.80
CA ARG A 73 -0.51 -7.64 2.14
C ARG A 73 0.18 -7.25 0.83
N ASN A 74 -0.50 -6.49 -0.01
CA ASN A 74 0.01 -6.11 -1.32
C ASN A 74 1.18 -5.11 -1.21
N LEU A 75 1.08 -4.11 -0.32
CA LEU A 75 2.20 -3.20 -0.04
C LEU A 75 3.42 -3.96 0.52
N GLY A 76 3.21 -4.92 1.42
CA GLY A 76 4.30 -5.76 1.93
C GLY A 76 4.96 -6.62 0.85
N ARG A 77 4.18 -7.14 -0.12
CA ARG A 77 4.72 -7.90 -1.27
C ARG A 77 5.59 -7.06 -2.20
N LEU A 78 5.40 -5.74 -2.22
CA LEU A 78 6.26 -4.77 -2.94
C LEU A 78 7.48 -4.33 -2.11
N GLY A 79 7.70 -4.96 -0.95
CA GLY A 79 8.85 -4.67 -0.08
C GLY A 79 8.70 -3.42 0.79
N PHE A 80 7.50 -2.83 0.91
CA PHE A 80 7.30 -1.69 1.80
C PHE A 80 7.32 -2.09 3.27
N VAL A 81 7.83 -1.19 4.11
CA VAL A 81 7.86 -1.37 5.57
C VAL A 81 6.48 -1.10 6.15
N LEU A 82 5.91 -2.11 6.79
CA LEU A 82 4.59 -2.05 7.41
C LEU A 82 4.71 -1.79 8.91
N LEU A 83 4.06 -0.72 9.37
CA LEU A 83 4.08 -0.29 10.76
C LEU A 83 2.73 -0.60 11.44
N ARG A 84 2.80 -1.01 12.70
CA ARG A 84 1.65 -1.11 13.59
C ARG A 84 1.77 -0.04 14.66
N ILE A 85 0.74 0.79 14.80
CA ILE A 85 0.68 1.84 15.81
C ILE A 85 -0.38 1.45 16.85
N GLY A 86 0.00 1.48 18.12
CA GLY A 86 -0.83 1.05 19.26
C GLY A 86 -0.39 -0.31 19.81
N SER A 87 0.26 -0.26 20.97
CA SER A 87 0.33 -1.32 21.97
C SER A 87 -0.46 -0.89 23.19
#